data_AF-A0A1L4C0D6-F1
#
_entry.id   AF-A0A1L4C0D6-F1
#
_cell.length_a   1.000
_cell.length_b   1.000
_cell.length_c   1.000
_cell.angle_alpha   90.00
_cell.angle_beta   90.00
_cell.angle_gamma   90.00
#
_symmetry.space_group_name_H-M   'P 1'
#
loop_
_entity.id
_entity.type
_entity.pdbx_description
1 polymer ?
#
loop_
_entity_poly.entity_id
_entity_poly.type
_entity_poly.pdbx_seq_one_letter_code
_entity_poly.pdbx_strand_id
1 'polypeptide(L)'
;MDTIFMLIFFILFASAIYKMINQIRTIVIRQQVTSLMKCLQPLIILLFLAISWFGSAPFLGYILSLTAAVMLILSLYNKGFTKDGIIPNMPGSYLHGLLSRKFSFEKTSDWLMIEKKNKIKVRFTNNHYKSVYYIDFPLAEKENVIQFVELHNEIIDIEPYK
;
A
#
# COMPACT_ATOMS: atom_id res chain seq x y z
N MET A 1 2.70 -18.88 31.87
CA MET A 1 2.25 -18.92 30.45
C MET A 1 2.37 -17.55 29.79
N ASP A 2 2.21 -16.45 30.52
CA ASP A 2 2.17 -15.10 29.94
C ASP A 2 3.48 -14.62 29.32
N THR A 3 4.64 -14.98 29.89
CA THR A 3 5.96 -14.57 29.37
C THR A 3 6.31 -15.27 28.05
N ILE A 4 5.99 -16.55 27.91
CA ILE A 4 6.20 -17.32 26.66
C ILE A 4 5.25 -16.80 25.57
N PHE A 5 3.99 -16.56 25.92
CA PHE A 5 3.02 -15.99 25.00
C PHE A 5 3.45 -14.59 24.52
N MET A 6 3.93 -13.75 25.44
CA MET A 6 4.51 -12.44 25.14
C MET A 6 5.71 -12.55 24.19
N LEU A 7 6.64 -13.47 24.45
CA LEU A 7 7.80 -13.68 23.60
C LEU A 7 7.40 -14.10 22.18
N ILE A 8 6.49 -15.08 22.05
CA ILE A 8 5.96 -15.53 20.75
C ILE A 8 5.28 -14.37 20.02
N PHE A 9 4.47 -13.58 20.73
CA PHE A 9 3.82 -12.40 20.18
C PHE A 9 4.85 -11.40 19.63
N PHE A 10 5.88 -11.04 20.43
CA PHE A 10 6.94 -10.13 19.99
C PHE A 10 7.71 -10.64 18.77
N ILE A 11 7.99 -11.94 18.69
CA ILE A 11 8.68 -12.56 17.55
C ILE A 11 7.82 -12.49 16.29
N LEU A 12 6.55 -12.91 16.37
CA LEU A 12 5.62 -12.85 15.24
C LEU A 12 5.40 -11.41 14.77
N PHE A 13 5.30 -10.48 15.71
CA PHE A 13 5.14 -9.06 15.45
C PHE A 13 6.36 -8.44 14.76
N ALA A 14 7.56 -8.66 15.31
CA ALA A 14 8.80 -8.18 14.71
C ALA A 14 8.99 -8.74 13.29
N SER A 15 8.62 -10.01 13.07
CA SER A 15 8.64 -10.63 11.75
C SER A 15 7.67 -9.97 10.76
N ALA A 16 6.44 -9.67 11.21
CA ALA A 16 5.43 -9.02 10.37
C ALA A 16 5.83 -7.58 10.00
N ILE A 17 6.32 -6.79 10.97
CA ILE A 17 6.87 -5.45 10.70
C ILE A 17 8.05 -5.53 9.75
N TYR A 18 8.99 -6.44 10.00
CA TYR A 18 10.16 -6.62 9.15
C TYR A 18 9.76 -6.94 7.70
N LYS A 19 8.78 -7.84 7.51
CA LYS A 19 8.23 -8.16 6.18
C LYS A 19 7.60 -6.93 5.52
N MET A 20 6.78 -6.15 6.23
CA MET A 20 6.18 -4.94 5.67
C MET A 20 7.22 -3.87 5.32
N ILE A 21 8.21 -3.64 6.19
CA ILE A 21 9.31 -2.70 5.91
C ILE A 21 10.09 -3.16 4.67
N ASN A 22 10.41 -4.44 4.56
CA ASN A 22 11.09 -4.96 3.37
C ASN A 22 10.23 -4.78 2.11
N GLN A 23 8.93 -5.04 2.16
CA GLN A 23 8.05 -4.78 1.02
C GLN A 23 8.06 -3.30 0.63
N ILE A 24 7.94 -2.37 1.58
CA ILE A 24 8.03 -0.92 1.31
C ILE A 24 9.39 -0.52 0.72
N ARG A 25 10.48 -1.17 1.17
CA ARG A 25 11.83 -0.95 0.61
C ARG A 25 11.97 -1.45 -0.82
N THR A 26 11.22 -2.48 -1.22
CA THR A 26 11.25 -3.00 -2.60
C THR A 26 10.48 -2.12 -3.59
N ILE A 27 9.71 -1.14 -3.12
CA ILE A 27 8.98 -0.20 -3.97
C ILE A 27 9.97 0.80 -4.57
N VAL A 28 10.11 0.72 -5.89
CA VAL A 28 10.94 1.61 -6.72
C VAL A 28 10.21 2.92 -6.96
N ILE A 29 8.96 2.86 -7.40
CA ILE A 29 8.12 4.04 -7.64
C ILE A 29 6.91 3.98 -6.72
N ARG A 30 6.81 4.95 -5.81
CA ARG A 30 5.79 4.97 -4.75
C ARG A 30 4.52 5.66 -5.19
N GLN A 31 3.38 5.09 -4.81
CA GLN A 31 2.10 5.76 -5.04
C GLN A 31 2.02 7.12 -4.32
N GLN A 32 1.24 8.03 -4.88
CA GLN A 32 0.89 9.28 -4.23
C GLN A 32 -0.24 9.07 -3.22
N VAL A 33 0.09 9.21 -1.94
CA VAL A 33 -0.91 9.20 -0.87
C VAL A 33 -1.77 10.47 -0.96
N THR A 34 -3.09 10.30 -1.02
CA THR A 34 -4.04 11.42 -1.08
C THR A 34 -4.01 12.25 0.20
N SER A 35 -4.38 13.53 0.11
CA SER A 35 -4.46 14.42 1.29
C SER A 35 -5.34 13.82 2.40
N LEU A 36 -6.46 13.20 2.00
CA LEU A 36 -7.37 12.51 2.90
C LEU A 36 -6.67 11.38 3.67
N MET A 37 -5.88 10.55 2.99
CA MET A 37 -5.12 9.47 3.64
C MET A 37 -4.03 10.00 4.61
N LYS A 38 -3.40 11.13 4.30
CA LYS A 38 -2.46 11.80 5.22
C LYS A 38 -3.16 12.29 6.49
N CYS A 39 -4.36 12.87 6.34
CA CYS A 39 -5.17 13.35 7.46
C CYS A 39 -5.75 12.21 8.33
N LEU A 40 -6.02 11.05 7.71
CA LEU A 40 -6.49 9.85 8.41
C LEU A 40 -5.44 9.21 9.31
N GLN A 41 -4.13 9.39 9.06
CA GLN A 41 -3.07 8.78 9.87
C GLN A 41 -3.12 9.16 11.37
N PRO A 42 -3.13 10.46 11.75
CA PRO A 42 -3.26 10.84 13.16
C PRO A 42 -4.62 10.40 13.74
N LEU A 43 -5.69 10.41 12.94
CA LEU A 43 -7.01 9.93 13.38
C LEU A 43 -6.99 8.44 13.71
N ILE A 44 -6.32 7.61 12.89
CA ILE A 44 -6.14 6.18 13.14
C ILE A 44 -5.39 5.98 14.46
N ILE A 45 -4.28 6.69 14.68
CA ILE A 45 -3.52 6.59 15.94
C ILE A 45 -4.40 6.97 17.13
N LEU A 46 -5.12 8.08 17.06
CA LEU A 46 -6.01 8.55 18.13
C LEU A 46 -7.15 7.56 18.40
N LEU A 47 -7.74 6.98 17.35
CA LEU A 47 -8.80 5.98 17.48
C LEU A 47 -8.30 4.73 18.22
N PHE A 48 -7.14 4.19 17.84
CA PHE A 48 -6.55 3.02 18.50
C PHE A 48 -6.13 3.30 19.95
N LEU A 49 -5.62 4.51 20.23
CA LEU A 49 -5.35 4.95 21.60
C LEU A 49 -6.65 5.09 22.41
N ALA A 50 -7.71 5.66 21.84
CA ALA A 50 -9.01 5.78 22.49
C ALA A 50 -9.63 4.41 22.78
N ILE A 51 -9.59 3.46 21.83
CA ILE A 51 -10.06 2.08 22.05
C ILE A 51 -9.31 1.42 23.20
N SER A 52 -7.99 1.61 23.28
CA SER A 52 -7.17 1.07 24.39
C SER A 52 -7.53 1.69 25.73
N TRP A 53 -7.78 3.00 25.74
CA TRP A 53 -8.12 3.77 26.93
C TRP A 53 -9.51 3.39 27.46
N PHE A 54 -10.54 3.39 26.61
CA PHE A 54 -11.90 3.02 26.99
C PHE A 54 -12.05 1.53 27.31
N GLY A 55 -11.23 0.66 26.69
CA GLY A 55 -11.21 -0.77 27.01
C GLY A 55 -10.58 -1.11 28.36
N SER A 56 -10.10 -0.12 29.14
CA SER A 56 -9.32 -0.34 30.37
C SER A 56 -8.19 -1.34 30.14
N ALA A 57 -7.57 -1.27 28.96
CA ALA A 57 -6.66 -2.31 28.54
C ALA A 57 -5.38 -2.26 29.39
N PRO A 58 -4.81 -3.41 29.79
CA PRO A 58 -3.49 -3.43 30.41
C PRO A 58 -2.46 -2.82 29.45
N PHE A 59 -1.25 -2.48 29.93
CA PHE A 59 -0.15 -1.93 29.13
C PHE A 59 0.04 -2.66 27.77
N LEU A 60 -0.16 -3.97 27.76
CA LEU A 60 -0.19 -4.84 26.59
C LEU A 60 -1.18 -4.41 25.51
N GLY A 61 -2.39 -3.99 25.88
CA GLY A 61 -3.42 -3.52 24.94
C GLY A 61 -3.07 -2.19 24.29
N TYR A 62 -2.39 -1.28 24.98
CA TYR A 62 -1.86 -0.06 24.37
C TYR A 62 -0.80 -0.36 23.31
N ILE A 63 0.10 -1.31 23.61
CA ILE A 63 1.09 -1.77 22.63
C ILE A 63 0.40 -2.38 21.41
N LEU A 64 -0.60 -3.26 21.61
CA LEU A 64 -1.36 -3.90 20.54
C LEU A 64 -2.07 -2.89 19.63
N SER A 65 -2.65 -1.85 20.21
CA SER A 65 -3.37 -0.82 19.44
C SER A 65 -2.42 0.10 18.69
N LEU A 66 -1.32 0.52 19.32
CA LEU A 66 -0.29 1.30 18.64
C LEU A 66 0.29 0.52 17.45
N THR A 67 0.50 -0.78 17.63
CA THR A 67 1.03 -1.65 16.58
C THR A 67 0.05 -1.88 15.44
N ALA A 68 -1.24 -2.06 15.74
CA ALA A 68 -2.29 -2.10 14.73
C ALA A 68 -2.36 -0.78 13.93
N ALA A 69 -2.27 0.37 14.60
CA ALA A 69 -2.22 1.67 13.94
C ALA A 69 -1.00 1.82 13.02
N VAL A 70 0.20 1.43 13.48
CA VAL A 70 1.42 1.45 12.68
C VAL A 70 1.31 0.54 11.46
N MET A 71 0.81 -0.69 11.62
CA MET A 71 0.61 -1.61 10.50
C MET A 71 -0.37 -1.05 9.47
N LEU A 72 -1.48 -0.46 9.93
CA LEU A 72 -2.43 0.19 9.04
C LEU A 72 -1.79 1.33 8.26
N ILE A 73 -1.04 2.22 8.93
CA ILE A 73 -0.33 3.32 8.27
C ILE A 73 0.67 2.79 7.24
N LEU A 74 1.50 1.81 7.61
CA LEU A 74 2.50 1.23 6.70
C LEU A 74 1.84 0.55 5.49
N SER A 75 0.68 -0.09 5.67
CA SER A 75 -0.07 -0.70 4.55
C SER A 75 -0.50 0.32 3.50
N LEU A 76 -0.78 1.58 3.91
CA LEU A 76 -1.11 2.66 2.98
C LEU A 76 0.08 3.08 2.10
N TYR A 77 1.31 2.89 2.56
CA TYR A 77 2.53 3.20 1.80
C TYR A 77 3.04 2.03 0.97
N ASN A 78 2.51 0.82 1.19
CA ASN A 78 3.00 -0.39 0.56
C ASN A 78 2.45 -0.61 -0.85
N LYS A 79 2.24 0.44 -1.64
CA LYS A 79 1.67 0.35 -2.99
C LYS A 79 2.48 1.18 -3.98
N GLY A 80 2.52 0.72 -5.22
CA GLY A 80 3.36 1.27 -6.27
C GLY A 80 4.03 0.18 -7.10
N PHE A 81 5.12 0.53 -7.77
CA PHE A 81 5.92 -0.40 -8.57
C PHE A 81 7.11 -0.92 -7.79
N THR A 82 7.36 -2.22 -7.95
CA THR A 82 8.53 -2.92 -7.43
C THR A 82 9.32 -3.49 -8.60
N LYS A 83 10.56 -3.94 -8.35
CA LYS A 83 11.43 -4.52 -9.39
C LYS A 83 10.79 -5.68 -10.17
N ASP A 84 9.92 -6.47 -9.54
CA ASP A 84 9.36 -7.68 -10.15
C ASP A 84 7.82 -7.64 -10.24
N GLY A 85 7.22 -6.46 -10.12
CA GLY A 85 5.76 -6.36 -10.20
C GLY A 85 5.15 -5.12 -9.58
N ILE A 86 3.82 -5.13 -9.53
CA ILE A 86 2.97 -4.01 -9.24
C ILE A 86 2.13 -4.33 -8.02
N ILE A 87 2.03 -3.38 -7.08
CA ILE A 87 1.17 -3.50 -5.91
C ILE A 87 0.09 -2.42 -6.01
N PRO A 88 -1.13 -2.74 -6.49
CA PRO A 88 -2.15 -1.73 -6.74
C PRO A 88 -3.01 -1.39 -5.52
N ASN A 89 -3.82 -0.34 -5.70
CA ASN A 89 -5.00 -0.15 -4.88
C ASN A 89 -6.04 -1.23 -5.24
N MET A 90 -6.33 -2.14 -4.31
CA MET A 90 -7.40 -3.12 -4.45
C MET A 90 -8.77 -2.42 -4.35
N PRO A 91 -9.63 -2.48 -5.39
CA PRO A 91 -11.03 -2.10 -5.26
C PRO A 91 -11.77 -3.23 -4.52
N GLY A 92 -12.25 -2.96 -3.30
CA GLY A 92 -12.97 -3.95 -2.48
C GLY A 92 -12.98 -3.60 -0.99
N SER A 93 -13.75 -4.36 -0.19
CA SER A 93 -13.87 -4.15 1.26
C SER A 93 -12.50 -3.96 1.91
N TYR A 94 -12.39 -2.99 2.83
CA TYR A 94 -11.14 -2.52 3.45
C TYR A 94 -10.20 -3.63 3.97
N LEU A 95 -10.74 -4.82 4.25
CA LEU A 95 -9.99 -6.01 4.68
C LEU A 95 -9.09 -6.62 3.60
N HIS A 96 -9.47 -6.58 2.31
CA HIS A 96 -8.62 -7.07 1.22
C HIS A 96 -7.49 -6.10 0.85
N GLY A 97 -7.55 -4.86 1.34
CA GLY A 97 -6.48 -3.86 1.17
C GLY A 97 -5.28 -4.04 2.10
N LEU A 98 -5.41 -4.86 3.16
CA LEU A 98 -4.34 -5.10 4.15
C LEU A 98 -3.30 -6.11 3.66
N LEU A 99 -3.71 -7.09 2.86
CA LEU A 99 -2.83 -8.02 2.18
C LEU A 99 -2.57 -7.47 0.77
N SER A 100 -1.59 -6.58 0.68
CA SER A 100 -1.12 -6.02 -0.58
C SER A 100 -0.64 -7.15 -1.51
N ARG A 101 -1.41 -7.41 -2.57
CA ARG A 101 -1.05 -8.42 -3.56
C ARG A 101 -0.12 -7.82 -4.61
N LYS A 102 1.00 -8.49 -4.86
CA LYS A 102 1.90 -8.16 -5.96
C LYS A 102 1.46 -8.91 -7.22
N PHE A 103 1.29 -8.18 -8.31
CA PHE A 103 1.04 -8.71 -9.65
C PHE A 103 2.32 -8.63 -10.48
N SER A 104 2.66 -9.69 -11.21
CA SER A 104 3.76 -9.61 -12.20
C SER A 104 3.33 -8.73 -13.37
N PHE A 105 4.27 -7.96 -13.94
CA PHE A 105 4.04 -7.16 -15.15
C PHE A 105 3.55 -8.04 -16.31
N GLU A 106 4.14 -9.23 -16.50
CA GLU A 106 3.76 -10.20 -17.53
C GLU A 106 2.29 -10.69 -17.44
N LYS A 107 1.64 -10.47 -16.30
CA LYS A 107 0.23 -10.84 -16.05
C LYS A 107 -0.71 -9.64 -16.14
N THR A 108 -0.25 -8.53 -16.71
CA THR A 108 -1.04 -7.32 -16.89
C THR A 108 -1.21 -6.98 -18.37
N SER A 109 -2.15 -6.08 -18.67
CA SER A 109 -2.43 -5.57 -20.02
C SER A 109 -3.19 -4.25 -19.94
N ASP A 110 -3.48 -3.64 -21.10
CA ASP A 110 -4.33 -2.45 -21.26
C ASP A 110 -3.89 -1.27 -20.38
N TRP A 111 -2.61 -0.94 -20.45
CA TRP A 111 -2.03 0.13 -19.66
C TRP A 111 -2.44 1.49 -20.20
N LEU A 112 -2.98 2.32 -19.31
CA LEU A 112 -3.40 3.68 -19.64
C LEU A 112 -2.93 4.63 -18.54
N MET A 113 -2.21 5.67 -18.92
CA MET A 113 -1.83 6.78 -18.05
C MET A 113 -2.72 7.99 -18.32
N ILE A 114 -3.37 8.49 -17.27
CA ILE A 114 -4.19 9.69 -17.31
C ILE A 114 -3.47 10.79 -16.54
N GLU A 115 -3.06 11.84 -17.23
CA GLU A 115 -2.35 12.98 -16.63
C GLU A 115 -3.31 13.97 -16.01
N LYS A 116 -3.23 14.20 -14.69
CA LYS A 116 -4.00 15.23 -13.97
C LYS A 116 -3.09 16.32 -13.43
N LYS A 117 -3.68 17.47 -13.07
CA LYS A 117 -2.98 18.69 -12.64
C LYS A 117 -1.76 18.48 -11.73
N ASN A 118 -1.86 17.62 -10.70
CA ASN A 118 -0.77 17.37 -9.73
C ASN A 118 -0.39 15.88 -9.59
N LYS A 119 -0.94 15.00 -10.44
CA LYS A 119 -0.77 13.56 -10.33
C LYS A 119 -1.01 12.84 -11.64
N ILE A 120 -0.41 11.68 -11.81
CA ILE A 120 -0.76 10.74 -12.88
C ILE A 120 -1.56 9.58 -12.30
N LYS A 121 -2.56 9.12 -13.03
CA LYS A 121 -3.35 7.94 -12.69
C LYS A 121 -3.07 6.86 -13.71
N VAL A 122 -2.43 5.78 -13.29
CA VAL A 122 -2.12 4.62 -14.12
C VAL A 122 -3.19 3.56 -13.92
N ARG A 123 -3.78 3.11 -15.01
CA ARG A 123 -4.73 2.01 -15.11
C ARG A 123 -4.02 0.83 -15.75
N PHE A 124 -4.31 -0.38 -15.27
CA PHE A 124 -3.95 -1.61 -15.94
C PHE A 124 -5.00 -2.69 -15.66
N THR A 125 -5.10 -3.68 -16.53
CA THR A 125 -5.92 -4.88 -16.35
C THR A 125 -5.03 -6.03 -15.86
N ASN A 126 -5.52 -6.83 -14.91
CA ASN A 126 -4.86 -8.10 -14.60
C ASN A 126 -5.48 -9.23 -15.43
N ASN A 127 -4.66 -9.96 -16.18
CA ASN A 127 -5.12 -11.00 -17.12
C ASN A 127 -5.78 -12.19 -16.41
N HIS A 128 -5.32 -12.52 -15.20
CA HIS A 128 -5.83 -13.65 -14.44
C HIS A 128 -7.17 -13.34 -13.76
N TYR A 129 -7.35 -12.11 -13.25
CA TYR A 129 -8.57 -11.68 -12.57
C TYR A 129 -9.57 -10.95 -13.48
N LYS A 130 -9.17 -10.64 -14.72
CA LYS A 130 -9.91 -9.79 -15.67
C LYS A 130 -10.46 -8.51 -15.02
N SER A 131 -9.70 -7.98 -14.07
CA SER A 131 -10.10 -6.86 -13.22
C SER A 131 -9.18 -5.68 -13.48
N VAL A 132 -9.77 -4.48 -13.49
CA VAL A 132 -9.06 -3.22 -13.71
C VAL A 132 -8.59 -2.65 -12.38
N TYR A 133 -7.32 -2.26 -12.33
CA TYR A 133 -6.69 -1.66 -11.18
C TYR A 133 -6.16 -0.27 -11.50
N TYR A 134 -6.02 0.54 -10.44
CA TYR A 134 -5.51 1.90 -10.56
C TYR A 134 -4.43 2.19 -9.53
N ILE A 135 -3.42 2.95 -9.93
CA ILE A 135 -2.39 3.49 -9.06
C ILE A 135 -2.20 4.96 -9.39
N ASP A 136 -2.19 5.80 -8.36
CA ASP A 136 -1.89 7.21 -8.49
C ASP A 136 -0.41 7.44 -8.18
N PHE A 137 0.30 8.20 -9.01
CA PHE A 137 1.68 8.64 -8.76
C PHE A 137 1.80 10.17 -8.83
N PRO A 138 2.81 10.78 -8.19
CA PRO A 138 3.09 12.19 -8.35
C PRO A 138 3.38 12.52 -9.82
N LEU A 139 2.95 13.70 -10.29
CA LEU A 139 3.24 14.13 -11.67
C LEU A 139 4.75 14.18 -11.96
N ALA A 140 5.57 14.49 -10.94
CA ALA A 140 7.03 14.51 -11.05
C ALA A 140 7.66 13.14 -11.35
N GLU A 141 6.93 12.04 -11.14
CA GLU A 141 7.40 10.66 -11.39
C GLU A 141 6.94 10.14 -12.75
N LYS A 142 6.31 10.97 -13.59
CA LYS A 142 5.70 10.55 -14.87
C LYS A 142 6.68 9.80 -15.76
N GLU A 143 7.82 10.41 -16.06
CA GLU A 143 8.83 9.85 -16.94
C GLU A 143 9.42 8.55 -16.36
N ASN A 144 9.60 8.49 -15.04
CA ASN A 144 10.05 7.28 -14.36
C ASN A 144 9.01 6.16 -14.50
N VAL A 145 7.72 6.46 -14.37
CA VAL A 145 6.64 5.47 -14.55
C VAL A 145 6.61 4.96 -15.99
N ILE A 146 6.70 5.84 -16.99
CA ILE A 146 6.72 5.45 -18.41
C ILE A 146 7.89 4.51 -18.67
N GLN A 147 9.11 4.93 -18.32
CA GLN A 147 10.31 4.12 -18.49
C GLN A 147 10.20 2.76 -17.77
N PHE A 148 9.63 2.75 -16.57
CA PHE A 148 9.50 1.52 -15.80
C PHE A 148 8.53 0.52 -16.45
N VAL A 149 7.45 0.99 -17.06
CA VAL A 149 6.48 0.13 -17.78
C VAL A 149 7.10 -0.39 -19.08
N GLU A 150 7.78 0.49 -19.85
CA GLU A 150 8.46 0.13 -21.09
C GLU A 150 9.59 -0.89 -20.87
N LEU A 151 10.36 -0.75 -19.78
CA LEU A 151 11.40 -1.72 -19.39
C LEU A 151 10.87 -3.13 -19.16
N HIS A 152 9.58 -3.27 -18.86
CA HIS A 152 8.91 -4.56 -18.70
C HIS A 152 8.16 -5.00 -19.96
N ASN A 153 8.45 -4.38 -21.12
CA ASN A 153 7.84 -4.66 -22.43
C ASN A 153 6.33 -4.43 -22.51
N GLU A 154 5.80 -3.57 -21.64
CA GLU A 154 4.40 -3.17 -21.66
C GLU A 154 4.24 -1.83 -22.40
N ILE A 155 3.16 -1.69 -23.17
CA ILE A 155 2.85 -0.45 -23.91
C ILE A 155 1.85 0.36 -23.10
N ILE A 156 2.16 1.64 -22.84
CA ILE A 156 1.30 2.54 -22.07
C ILE A 156 0.75 3.68 -22.93
N ASP A 157 -0.57 3.75 -23.06
CA ASP A 157 -1.23 4.86 -23.73
C ASP A 157 -1.32 6.08 -22.79
N ILE A 158 -1.13 7.29 -23.32
CA ILE A 158 -1.14 8.53 -22.52
C ILE A 158 -2.30 9.42 -22.95
N GLU A 159 -3.19 9.73 -22.01
CA GLU A 159 -4.32 10.63 -22.21
C GLU A 159 -4.18 11.91 -21.37
N PRO A 160 -4.15 13.11 -22.00
CA PRO A 160 -4.21 14.36 -21.28
C PRO A 160 -5.62 14.60 -20.71
N TYR A 161 -5.71 14.97 -19.43
CA TYR A 161 -6.97 15.36 -18.82
C TYR A 161 -7.39 16.75 -19.30
N LYS A 162 -8.50 16.83 -20.03
CA LYS A 162 -9.12 18.08 -20.48
C LYS A 162 -9.73 18.87 -19.31
#